data_AF-A0A542SNJ0-F1
#
_entry.id   AF-A0A542SNJ0-F1
#
_cell.length_a   1.000
_cell.length_b   1.000
_cell.length_c   1.000
_cell.angle_alpha   90.00
_cell.angle_beta   90.00
_cell.angle_gamma   90.00
#
_symmetry.space_group_name_H-M   'P 1'
#
loop_
_entity.id
_entity.type
_entity.pdbx_description
1 polymer ?
#
loop_
_entity_poly.entity_id
_entity_poly.type
_entity_poly.pdbx_seq_one_letter_code
_entity_poly.pdbx_strand_id
1 'polypeptide(L)'
;MSPTAGRLGAPQLYDRRPRRPARGPRARYANRVSVRQVPVYYYSSASGMVRDFAHRLCRPIFDLADREVRTTVPDGPWVLLTPSYKTGNSENDTVPEPVKRFLGDAVTRRRLVGVIGSGNRNFGAHYQAAARSVAKASGRPMLLEFELQGTQWDVQDAQRILTELDQALSGESESA
;
A
#
# COMPACT_ATOMS: atom_id res chain seq x y z
N MET A 1 75.31 -31.06 32.09
CA MET A 1 76.29 -30.36 31.25
C MET A 1 76.01 -30.74 29.81
N SER A 2 75.52 -29.77 29.04
CA SER A 2 75.58 -29.50 27.58
C SER A 2 76.56 -30.33 26.71
N PRO A 3 76.56 -30.26 25.35
CA PRO A 3 75.53 -29.84 24.36
C PRO A 3 75.61 -30.54 22.94
N THR A 4 74.82 -30.01 21.99
CA THR A 4 75.15 -29.74 20.57
C THR A 4 74.89 -30.79 19.46
N ALA A 5 74.34 -30.23 18.37
CA ALA A 5 74.42 -30.58 16.93
C ALA A 5 73.07 -31.07 16.38
N GLY A 6 72.58 -30.66 15.21
CA GLY A 6 73.16 -29.87 14.15
C GLY A 6 72.08 -29.64 13.07
N ARG A 7 72.31 -28.61 12.28
CA ARG A 7 71.50 -28.09 11.17
C ARG A 7 71.36 -29.13 10.04
N LEU A 8 70.22 -29.14 9.32
CA LEU A 8 70.10 -29.05 7.84
C LEU A 8 68.73 -29.56 7.33
N GLY A 9 68.18 -28.85 6.34
CA GLY A 9 67.27 -29.42 5.33
C GLY A 9 65.81 -29.00 5.40
N ALA A 10 65.48 -27.84 4.81
CA ALA A 10 64.10 -27.53 4.42
C ALA A 10 63.79 -28.16 3.06
N PRO A 11 62.58 -28.72 2.86
CA PRO A 11 62.00 -28.84 1.53
C PRO A 11 60.64 -28.15 1.40
N GLN A 12 60.61 -27.25 0.42
CA GLN A 12 59.56 -26.96 -0.56
C GLN A 12 58.15 -26.52 -0.10
N LEU A 13 57.90 -25.26 -0.43
CA LEU A 13 56.63 -24.54 -0.51
C LEU A 13 55.55 -25.33 -1.27
N TYR A 14 54.44 -25.62 -0.58
CA TYR A 14 53.16 -25.90 -1.24
C TYR A 14 52.44 -24.57 -1.51
N ASP A 15 52.45 -24.11 -2.76
CA ASP A 15 51.59 -23.04 -3.27
C ASP A 15 50.13 -23.53 -3.32
N ARG A 16 49.37 -23.27 -2.25
CA ARG A 16 47.91 -23.50 -2.23
C ARG A 16 47.19 -22.20 -2.59
N ARG A 17 47.10 -21.89 -3.88
CA ARG A 17 46.12 -20.90 -4.35
C ARG A 17 44.70 -21.48 -4.20
N PRO A 18 43.76 -20.79 -3.54
CA PRO A 18 42.37 -21.21 -3.54
C PRO A 18 41.80 -21.11 -4.96
N ARG A 19 41.21 -22.21 -5.45
CA ARG A 19 40.49 -22.25 -6.72
C ARG A 19 39.32 -21.25 -6.65
N ARG A 20 39.31 -20.27 -7.55
CA ARG A 20 38.15 -19.38 -7.75
C ARG A 20 36.91 -20.23 -8.07
N PRO A 21 35.76 -20.00 -7.42
CA PRO A 21 34.53 -20.64 -7.85
C PRO A 21 34.17 -20.18 -9.27
N ALA A 22 33.73 -21.12 -10.11
CA ALA A 22 33.26 -20.84 -11.45
C ALA A 22 32.09 -19.85 -11.40
N ARG A 23 32.17 -18.77 -12.19
CA ARG A 23 31.04 -17.86 -12.43
C ARG A 23 29.95 -18.65 -13.14
N GLY A 24 28.93 -19.09 -12.40
CA GLY A 24 27.67 -19.55 -12.98
C GLY A 24 27.03 -18.46 -13.84
N PRO A 25 26.14 -18.82 -14.79
CA PRO A 25 25.45 -17.86 -15.62
C PRO A 25 24.72 -16.86 -14.73
N ARG A 26 25.03 -15.57 -14.89
CA ARG A 26 24.31 -14.47 -14.25
C ARG A 26 22.84 -14.62 -14.65
N ALA A 27 22.01 -15.02 -13.70
CA ALA A 27 20.56 -14.90 -13.82
C ALA A 27 20.29 -13.45 -14.23
N ARG A 28 19.78 -13.27 -15.45
CA ARG A 28 19.21 -12.00 -15.88
C ARG A 28 17.99 -11.82 -14.99
N TYR A 29 18.16 -11.21 -13.83
CA TYR A 29 17.04 -10.61 -13.11
C TYR A 29 16.50 -9.57 -14.08
N ALA A 30 15.44 -9.96 -14.79
CA ALA A 30 14.65 -9.03 -15.57
C ALA A 30 14.36 -7.88 -14.62
N ASN A 31 14.84 -6.69 -14.99
CA ASN A 31 14.53 -5.47 -14.30
C ASN A 31 13.02 -5.29 -14.47
N ARG A 32 12.23 -5.88 -13.56
CA ARG A 32 10.80 -5.61 -13.48
C ARG A 32 10.75 -4.14 -13.17
N VAL A 33 10.36 -3.34 -14.16
CA VAL A 33 9.99 -1.95 -13.95
C VAL A 33 9.00 -1.97 -12.81
N SER A 34 9.41 -1.48 -11.64
CA SER A 34 8.56 -1.40 -10.46
C SER A 34 7.45 -0.41 -10.81
N VAL A 35 6.30 -0.92 -11.24
CA VAL A 35 5.12 -0.08 -11.46
C VAL A 35 4.85 0.68 -10.16
N ARG A 36 4.79 2.01 -10.23
CA ARG A 36 4.56 2.84 -9.04
C ARG A 36 3.18 2.51 -8.50
N GLN A 37 3.11 1.94 -7.31
CA GLN A 37 1.84 1.61 -6.68
C GLN A 37 1.10 2.86 -6.23
N VAL A 38 -0.18 2.96 -6.58
CA VAL A 38 -1.08 4.03 -6.12
C VAL A 38 -1.29 3.91 -4.61
N PRO A 39 -0.91 4.89 -3.78
CA PRO A 39 -1.11 4.80 -2.33
C PRO A 39 -2.60 4.80 -1.94
N VAL A 40 -2.90 4.14 -0.83
CA VAL A 40 -4.24 4.14 -0.22
C VAL A 40 -4.24 5.00 1.03
N TYR A 41 -5.04 6.05 1.05
CA TYR A 41 -5.31 6.83 2.26
C TYR A 41 -6.59 6.29 2.89
N TYR A 42 -6.55 5.98 4.17
CA TYR A 42 -7.68 5.37 4.86
C TYR A 42 -7.98 6.05 6.19
N TYR A 43 -9.19 5.87 6.69
CA TYR A 43 -9.51 6.20 8.08
C TYR A 43 -10.02 4.95 8.79
N SER A 44 -9.59 4.71 10.02
CA SER A 44 -10.18 3.70 10.90
C SER A 44 -10.54 4.30 12.25
N SER A 45 -11.66 3.86 12.83
CA SER A 45 -11.97 4.19 14.22
C SER A 45 -11.18 3.30 15.18
N ALA A 46 -11.44 3.45 16.48
CA ALA A 46 -10.83 2.66 17.54
C ALA A 46 -11.04 1.14 17.39
N SER A 47 -12.05 0.69 16.61
CA SER A 47 -12.28 -0.74 16.38
C SER A 47 -11.25 -1.39 15.44
N GLY A 48 -10.44 -0.60 14.73
CA GLY A 48 -9.32 -1.12 13.92
C GLY A 48 -9.69 -1.89 12.65
N MET A 49 -10.97 -2.20 12.39
CA MET A 49 -11.37 -3.07 11.28
C MET A 49 -10.87 -2.62 9.90
N VAL A 50 -10.96 -1.32 9.59
CA VAL A 50 -10.49 -0.78 8.31
C VAL A 50 -8.96 -0.74 8.26
N ARG A 51 -8.30 -0.49 9.39
CA ARG A 51 -6.84 -0.56 9.51
C ARG A 51 -6.34 -1.96 9.18
N ASP A 52 -6.97 -2.99 9.75
CA ASP A 52 -6.60 -4.39 9.49
C ASP A 52 -6.81 -4.80 8.04
N PHE A 53 -7.85 -4.28 7.38
CA PHE A 53 -8.02 -4.44 5.94
C PHE A 53 -6.90 -3.75 5.15
N ALA A 54 -6.60 -2.48 5.47
CA ALA A 54 -5.58 -1.68 4.78
C ALA A 54 -4.18 -2.32 4.86
N HIS A 55 -3.78 -2.85 6.02
CA HIS A 55 -2.48 -3.52 6.17
C HIS A 55 -2.34 -4.78 5.31
N ARG A 56 -3.45 -5.44 4.97
CA ARG A 56 -3.45 -6.62 4.10
C ARG A 56 -3.40 -6.28 2.60
N LEU A 57 -3.45 -5.00 2.22
CA LEU A 57 -3.35 -4.60 0.81
C LEU A 57 -1.93 -4.68 0.23
N CYS A 58 -0.90 -4.85 1.09
CA CYS A 58 0.50 -5.00 0.67
C CYS A 58 1.00 -3.87 -0.26
N ARG A 59 0.60 -2.62 0.02
CA ARG A 59 1.01 -1.41 -0.71
C ARG A 59 1.17 -0.22 0.24
N PRO A 60 1.67 0.95 -0.21
CA PRO A 60 1.73 2.14 0.62
C PRO A 60 0.34 2.54 1.14
N ILE A 61 0.23 2.66 2.46
CA ILE A 61 -1.01 3.07 3.15
C ILE A 61 -0.74 4.24 4.10
N PHE A 62 -1.74 5.11 4.25
CA PHE A 62 -1.65 6.32 5.05
C PHE A 62 -2.91 6.51 5.90
N ASP A 63 -2.76 6.53 7.23
CA ASP A 63 -3.89 6.66 8.17
C ASP A 63 -4.25 8.14 8.38
N LEU A 64 -5.44 8.53 7.95
CA LEU A 64 -6.00 9.88 8.11
C LEU A 64 -6.39 10.21 9.55
N ALA A 65 -6.40 9.23 10.46
CA ALA A 65 -6.48 9.52 11.89
C ALA A 65 -5.24 10.28 12.37
N ASP A 66 -4.08 10.05 11.74
CA ASP A 66 -2.86 10.81 11.98
C ASP A 66 -3.01 12.23 11.39
N ARG A 67 -2.77 13.23 12.24
CA ARG A 67 -2.83 14.63 11.85
C ARG A 67 -1.75 14.97 10.82
N GLU A 68 -0.54 14.43 10.95
CA GLU A 68 0.57 14.75 10.05
C GLU A 68 0.21 14.29 8.64
N VAL A 69 -0.23 13.04 8.49
CA VAL A 69 -0.74 12.49 7.23
C VAL A 69 -1.89 13.34 6.67
N ARG A 70 -2.91 13.64 7.48
CA ARG A 70 -4.09 14.38 7.04
C ARG A 70 -3.80 15.83 6.61
N THR A 71 -2.66 16.39 7.00
CA THR A 71 -2.22 17.73 6.56
C THR A 71 -1.33 17.71 5.31
N THR A 72 -0.95 16.53 4.81
CA THR A 72 -0.19 16.40 3.56
C THR A 72 -1.09 16.47 2.33
N VAL A 73 -0.47 16.66 1.17
CA VAL A 73 -1.11 16.51 -0.14
C VAL A 73 -0.44 15.32 -0.85
N PRO A 74 -1.20 14.31 -1.34
CA PRO A 74 -0.62 13.18 -2.07
C PRO A 74 0.13 13.64 -3.32
N ASP A 75 1.36 13.16 -3.56
CA ASP A 75 2.20 13.58 -4.70
C ASP A 75 1.68 13.17 -6.08
N GLY A 76 0.67 12.31 -6.14
CA GLY A 76 0.10 11.77 -7.38
C GLY A 76 -1.26 11.12 -7.14
N PRO A 77 -1.72 10.29 -8.09
CA PRO A 77 -2.95 9.51 -7.95
C PRO A 77 -3.01 8.77 -6.61
N TRP A 78 -4.18 8.76 -5.96
CA TRP A 78 -4.39 8.04 -4.71
C TRP A 78 -5.82 7.51 -4.60
N VAL A 79 -6.00 6.47 -3.78
CA VAL A 79 -7.30 5.85 -3.51
C VAL A 79 -7.72 6.11 -2.07
N LEU A 80 -9.00 6.44 -1.87
CA LEU A 80 -9.60 6.54 -0.55
C LEU A 80 -10.14 5.18 -0.11
N LEU A 81 -9.85 4.74 1.12
CA LEU A 81 -10.53 3.65 1.81
C LEU A 81 -11.26 4.21 3.04
N THR A 82 -12.59 4.15 3.08
CA THR A 82 -13.36 4.78 4.15
C THR A 82 -14.46 3.91 4.73
N PRO A 83 -14.61 3.87 6.07
CA PRO A 83 -15.79 3.32 6.73
C PRO A 83 -16.97 4.28 6.61
N SER A 84 -18.19 3.75 6.72
CA SER A 84 -19.40 4.56 6.91
C SER A 84 -19.81 4.57 8.39
N TYR A 85 -19.92 5.77 8.98
CA TYR A 85 -20.46 5.93 10.34
C TYR A 85 -21.79 6.67 10.28
N LYS A 86 -22.64 6.52 11.29
CA LYS A 86 -23.81 7.40 11.44
C LYS A 86 -23.42 8.53 12.38
N THR A 87 -23.33 9.77 11.90
CA THR A 87 -22.76 10.86 12.72
C THR A 87 -23.77 11.49 13.70
N GLY A 88 -24.95 10.89 13.91
CA GLY A 88 -25.98 11.39 14.84
C GLY A 88 -26.49 12.80 14.53
N ASN A 89 -26.08 13.39 13.41
CA ASN A 89 -26.43 14.74 12.99
C ASN A 89 -27.68 14.73 12.10
N SER A 90 -28.34 15.89 12.00
CA SER A 90 -29.58 16.08 11.23
C SER A 90 -29.42 15.82 9.73
N GLU A 91 -28.20 15.92 9.20
CA GLU A 91 -27.91 15.67 7.78
C GLU A 91 -27.62 14.19 7.47
N ASN A 92 -27.64 13.32 8.49
CA ASN A 92 -27.28 11.91 8.36
C ASN A 92 -25.95 11.73 7.61
N ASP A 93 -25.01 12.62 7.89
CA ASP A 93 -23.68 12.57 7.32
C ASP A 93 -23.03 11.27 7.79
N THR A 94 -22.35 10.61 6.86
CA THR A 94 -21.69 9.34 7.15
C THR A 94 -20.19 9.36 6.91
N VAL A 95 -19.70 10.45 6.32
CA VAL A 95 -18.28 10.61 6.00
C VAL A 95 -17.52 10.97 7.29
N PRO A 96 -16.48 10.20 7.65
CA PRO A 96 -15.69 10.53 8.83
C PRO A 96 -15.06 11.92 8.73
N GLU A 97 -15.06 12.68 9.83
CA GLU A 97 -14.47 14.03 9.89
C GLU A 97 -13.02 14.10 9.39
N PRO A 98 -12.12 13.13 9.69
CA PRO A 98 -10.77 13.14 9.12
C PRO A 98 -10.73 13.04 7.60
N VAL A 99 -11.65 12.28 7.00
CA VAL A 99 -11.78 12.17 5.54
C VAL A 99 -12.25 13.49 4.95
N LYS A 100 -13.26 14.14 5.55
CA LYS A 100 -13.74 15.45 5.09
C LYS A 100 -12.64 16.51 5.10
N ARG A 101 -11.88 16.59 6.20
CA ARG A 101 -10.76 17.55 6.32
C ARG A 101 -9.70 17.31 5.26
N PHE A 102 -9.34 16.05 5.02
CA PHE A 102 -8.39 15.70 3.97
C PHE A 102 -8.89 16.08 2.57
N LEU A 103 -10.17 15.83 2.29
CA LEU A 103 -10.83 16.25 1.05
C LEU A 103 -11.12 17.76 0.98
N GLY A 104 -10.85 18.52 2.04
CA GLY A 104 -10.96 19.99 2.01
C GLY A 104 -9.97 20.63 1.04
N ASP A 105 -8.82 20.00 0.83
CA ASP A 105 -7.81 20.48 -0.11
C ASP A 105 -8.19 20.17 -1.57
N ALA A 106 -8.06 21.16 -2.45
CA ALA A 106 -8.45 21.05 -3.85
C ALA A 106 -7.49 20.16 -4.68
N VAL A 107 -6.20 20.17 -4.37
CA VAL A 107 -5.20 19.34 -5.06
C VAL A 107 -5.37 17.88 -4.67
N THR A 108 -5.59 17.61 -3.38
CA THR A 108 -5.91 16.28 -2.86
C THR A 108 -7.14 15.71 -3.58
N ARG A 109 -8.24 16.47 -3.69
CA ARG A 109 -9.44 16.02 -4.42
C ARG A 109 -9.20 15.73 -5.89
N ARG A 110 -8.42 16.56 -6.59
CA ARG A 110 -8.12 16.37 -8.02
C ARG A 110 -7.31 15.11 -8.30
N ARG A 111 -6.53 14.64 -7.32
CA ARG A 111 -5.68 13.45 -7.42
C ARG A 111 -6.37 12.16 -6.96
N LEU A 112 -7.59 12.23 -6.42
CA LEU A 112 -8.37 11.05 -6.06
C LEU A 112 -8.78 10.30 -7.33
N VAL A 113 -8.46 9.00 -7.42
CA VAL A 113 -8.79 8.18 -8.60
C VAL A 113 -9.84 7.10 -8.34
N GLY A 114 -10.17 6.81 -7.09
CA GLY A 114 -11.21 5.85 -6.75
C GLY A 114 -11.44 5.73 -5.25
N VAL A 115 -12.57 5.10 -4.88
CA VAL A 115 -13.01 4.96 -3.49
C VAL A 115 -13.31 3.50 -3.17
N ILE A 116 -12.80 3.00 -2.04
CA ILE A 116 -13.13 1.71 -1.44
C ILE A 116 -13.95 1.98 -0.18
N GLY A 117 -15.07 1.27 -0.03
CA GLY A 117 -15.98 1.40 1.10
C GLY A 117 -15.97 0.19 2.03
N SER A 118 -15.83 0.44 3.34
CA SER A 118 -16.19 -0.51 4.39
C SER A 118 -17.52 -0.11 5.02
N GLY A 119 -18.43 -1.07 5.16
CA GLY A 119 -19.76 -0.83 5.71
C GLY A 119 -20.28 -2.01 6.50
N ASN A 120 -21.55 -1.93 6.89
CA ASN A 120 -22.29 -3.04 7.48
C ASN A 120 -23.70 -3.03 6.89
N ARG A 121 -24.11 -4.12 6.24
CA ARG A 121 -25.39 -4.26 5.55
C ARG A 121 -26.58 -4.15 6.50
N ASN A 122 -26.37 -4.34 7.80
CA ASN A 122 -27.39 -4.08 8.82
C ASN A 122 -27.88 -2.62 8.82
N PHE A 123 -27.16 -1.69 8.19
CA PHE A 123 -27.59 -0.31 8.00
C PHE A 123 -28.47 -0.08 6.76
N GLY A 124 -28.84 -1.14 6.02
CA GLY A 124 -29.80 -1.07 4.91
C GLY A 124 -29.41 -0.04 3.85
N ALA A 125 -30.28 0.95 3.62
CA ALA A 125 -30.05 2.02 2.65
C ALA A 125 -28.79 2.87 2.93
N HIS A 126 -28.25 2.81 4.15
CA HIS A 126 -27.01 3.50 4.53
C HIS A 126 -25.75 2.64 4.40
N TYR A 127 -25.86 1.41 3.88
CA TYR A 127 -24.70 0.61 3.52
C TYR A 127 -23.81 1.39 2.53
N GLN A 128 -22.54 1.57 2.90
CA GLN A 128 -21.52 2.30 2.13
C GLN A 128 -21.85 3.78 1.87
N ALA A 129 -22.73 4.40 2.66
CA ALA A 129 -23.16 5.77 2.42
C ALA A 129 -21.99 6.77 2.34
N ALA A 130 -20.94 6.60 3.15
CA ALA A 130 -19.80 7.51 3.15
C ALA A 130 -19.02 7.42 1.83
N ALA A 131 -18.64 6.20 1.45
CA ALA A 131 -17.88 5.94 0.25
C ALA A 131 -18.64 6.35 -1.01
N ARG A 132 -19.94 6.02 -1.08
CA ARG A 132 -20.83 6.43 -2.19
C ARG A 132 -21.01 7.94 -2.26
N SER A 133 -21.11 8.63 -1.13
CA SER A 133 -21.18 10.10 -1.09
C SER A 133 -19.90 10.72 -1.66
N VAL A 134 -18.73 10.24 -1.23
CA VAL A 134 -17.44 10.73 -1.77
C VAL A 134 -17.29 10.42 -3.26
N ALA A 135 -17.61 9.21 -3.69
CA ALA A 135 -17.56 8.81 -5.10
C ALA A 135 -18.45 9.72 -5.97
N LYS A 136 -19.70 9.95 -5.54
CA LYS A 136 -20.64 10.84 -6.23
C LYS A 136 -20.13 12.28 -6.29
N ALA A 137 -19.65 12.83 -5.17
CA ALA A 137 -19.18 14.21 -5.08
C ALA A 137 -17.90 14.46 -5.89
N SER A 138 -17.03 13.46 -6.01
CA SER A 138 -15.76 13.55 -6.73
C SER A 138 -15.83 13.12 -8.20
N GLY A 139 -16.93 12.48 -8.62
CA GLY A 139 -17.07 11.86 -9.94
C GLY A 139 -16.13 10.68 -10.15
N ARG A 140 -15.67 10.03 -9.08
CA ARG A 140 -14.71 8.92 -9.12
C ARG A 140 -15.40 7.58 -8.86
N PRO A 141 -14.90 6.47 -9.44
CA PRO A 141 -15.53 5.18 -9.29
C PRO A 141 -15.43 4.64 -7.87
N MET A 142 -16.46 3.88 -7.48
CA MET A 142 -16.36 2.90 -6.41
C MET A 142 -15.52 1.73 -6.93
N LEU A 143 -14.38 1.47 -6.30
CA LEU A 143 -13.49 0.38 -6.66
C LEU A 143 -13.93 -0.93 -6.01
N LEU A 144 -14.31 -0.88 -4.72
CA LEU A 144 -14.76 -2.06 -3.97
C LEU A 144 -15.66 -1.64 -2.81
N GLU A 145 -16.65 -2.47 -2.50
CA GLU A 145 -17.50 -2.38 -1.31
C GLU A 145 -17.40 -3.68 -0.52
N PHE A 146 -17.06 -3.62 0.76
CA PHE A 146 -16.98 -4.80 1.64
C PHE A 146 -17.55 -4.54 3.04
N GLU A 147 -17.73 -5.60 3.83
CA GLU A 147 -18.29 -5.49 5.19
C GLU A 147 -17.24 -5.57 6.30
N LEU A 148 -17.40 -4.73 7.33
CA LEU A 148 -16.61 -4.78 8.58
C LEU A 148 -15.10 -4.79 8.31
N GLN A 149 -14.38 -5.79 8.83
CA GLN A 149 -12.95 -5.98 8.57
C GLN A 149 -12.61 -6.52 7.17
N GLY A 150 -13.60 -6.94 6.39
CA GLY A 150 -13.39 -7.60 5.10
C GLY A 150 -12.85 -9.03 5.23
N THR A 151 -13.30 -9.88 4.32
CA THR A 151 -12.86 -11.27 4.17
C THR A 151 -11.52 -11.34 3.45
N GLN A 152 -10.92 -12.54 3.40
CA GLN A 152 -9.73 -12.77 2.60
C GLN A 152 -10.00 -12.57 1.09
N TRP A 153 -11.22 -12.86 0.62
CA TRP A 153 -11.61 -12.66 -0.77
C TRP A 153 -11.72 -11.18 -1.11
N ASP A 154 -12.30 -10.37 -0.22
CA ASP A 154 -12.35 -8.91 -0.38
C ASP A 154 -10.94 -8.30 -0.50
N VAL A 155 -9.99 -8.80 0.28
CA VAL A 155 -8.59 -8.38 0.19
C VAL A 155 -7.97 -8.76 -1.16
N GLN A 156 -8.19 -9.99 -1.63
CA GLN A 156 -7.68 -10.44 -2.94
C GLN A 156 -8.26 -9.61 -4.09
N ASP A 157 -9.56 -9.32 -4.05
CA ASP A 157 -10.21 -8.46 -5.04
C ASP A 157 -9.67 -7.03 -4.99
N ALA A 158 -9.50 -6.46 -3.79
CA ALA A 158 -8.89 -5.13 -3.65
C ALA A 158 -7.48 -5.10 -4.24
N GLN A 159 -6.64 -6.09 -3.92
CA GLN A 159 -5.28 -6.19 -4.46
C GLN A 159 -5.26 -6.30 -5.98
N ARG A 160 -6.16 -7.11 -6.57
CA ARG A 160 -6.30 -7.24 -8.01
C ARG A 160 -6.71 -5.92 -8.67
N ILE A 161 -7.79 -5.30 -8.19
CA ILE A 161 -8.32 -4.03 -8.72
C ILE A 161 -7.28 -2.91 -8.63
N LEU A 162 -6.57 -2.82 -7.51
CA LEU A 162 -5.52 -1.82 -7.33
C LEU A 162 -4.30 -2.08 -8.23
N THR A 163 -4.00 -3.35 -8.55
CA THR A 163 -2.95 -3.71 -9.51
C THR A 163 -3.34 -3.33 -10.94
N GLU A 164 -4.59 -3.59 -11.33
CA GLU A 164 -5.14 -3.17 -12.63
C GLU A 164 -5.13 -1.63 -12.75
N LEU A 165 -5.48 -0.93 -11.66
CA LEU A 165 -5.42 0.54 -11.61
C LEU A 165 -3.99 1.08 -11.78
N ASP A 166 -3.00 0.46 -11.12
CA ASP A 166 -1.60 0.85 -11.27
C ASP A 166 -1.14 0.72 -12.74
N GLN A 167 -1.56 -0.35 -13.44
CA GLN A 167 -1.24 -0.59 -14.85
C GLN A 167 -1.89 0.45 -15.77
N ALA A 168 -3.18 0.74 -15.55
CA ALA A 168 -3.92 1.71 -16.35
C ALA A 168 -3.28 3.12 -16.27
N LEU A 169 -2.95 3.57 -15.06
CA LEU A 169 -2.37 4.90 -14.85
C LEU A 169 -0.92 5.02 -15.34
N SER A 170 -0.18 3.89 -15.40
CA SER A 170 1.17 3.87 -15.96
C SER A 170 1.14 3.94 -17.48
N GLY A 171 0.18 3.28 -18.13
CA GLY A 171 0.01 3.30 -19.59
C GLY A 171 -0.40 4.68 -20.12
N GLU A 172 -1.22 5.43 -19.39
CA GLU A 172 -1.59 6.80 -19.76
C GLU A 172 -0.39 7.76 -19.77
N SER A 173 0.60 7.52 -18.90
CA SER A 173 1.77 8.38 -18.74
C SER A 173 2.81 8.20 -19.86
N GLU A 174 2.77 7.09 -20.61
CA GLU A 174 3.67 6.84 -21.75
C GLU A 174 3.11 7.36 -23.09
N SER A 175 1.82 7.71 -23.14
CA SER A 175 1.11 8.16 -24.34
C SER A 175 0.86 9.67 -24.44
N ALA A 176 1.41 10.46 -23.51
CA ALA A 176 1.32 11.92 -23.47
C ALA A 176 2.69 12.58 -23.71
#